data_AF-A0A1A8H686-F1
#
_entry.id   AF-A0A1A8H686-F1
#
_cell.length_a   1.000
_cell.length_b   1.000
_cell.length_c   1.000
_cell.angle_alpha   90.00
_cell.angle_beta   90.00
_cell.angle_gamma   90.00
#
_symmetry.space_group_name_H-M   'P 1'
#
loop_
_entity.id
_entity.type
_entity.pdbx_description
1 polymer ?
#
loop_
_entity_poly.entity_id
_entity_poly.type
_entity_poly.pdbx_seq_one_letter_code
_entity_poly.pdbx_strand_id
1 'polypeptide(L)'
;MELPEFLTIPVSSDHKEDLKPEIGVRQIPRWLQKVLLGIPPTIPQAAAGADESDVIGVHCYLDRLHVRVRKEIFRSEDAHKYLTLGSCPVNQGHEEYYYLLYSLKSDCGFKIE
;
A
#
# COMPACT_ATOMS: atom_id res chain seq x y z
N MET A 1 -26.13 -20.76 10.14
CA MET A 1 -25.07 -19.76 9.86
C MET A 1 -24.58 -20.07 8.47
N GLU A 2 -24.83 -19.17 7.52
CA GLU A 2 -24.19 -19.26 6.20
C GLU A 2 -22.77 -18.69 6.34
N LEU A 3 -21.78 -19.48 5.96
CA LEU A 3 -20.39 -19.02 5.89
C LEU A 3 -20.23 -18.20 4.59
N PRO A 4 -19.46 -17.11 4.62
CA PRO A 4 -19.16 -16.35 3.41
C PRO A 4 -18.35 -17.21 2.43
N GLU A 5 -18.56 -16.99 1.13
CA GLU A 5 -17.82 -17.69 0.06
C GLU A 5 -16.32 -17.36 0.08
N PHE A 6 -15.98 -16.13 0.48
CA PHE A 6 -14.60 -15.70 0.68
C PHE A 6 -14.49 -14.65 1.79
N LEU A 7 -13.29 -14.53 2.38
CA LEU A 7 -12.95 -13.49 3.36
C LEU A 7 -11.77 -12.67 2.85
N THR A 8 -11.88 -11.35 2.94
CA THR A 8 -10.76 -10.44 2.63
C THR A 8 -9.90 -10.26 3.87
N ILE A 9 -8.59 -10.49 3.74
CA ILE A 9 -7.61 -10.37 4.82
C ILE A 9 -6.52 -9.38 4.39
N PRO A 10 -6.08 -8.45 5.26
CA PRO A 10 -4.94 -7.59 4.97
C PRO A 10 -3.67 -8.40 4.70
N VAL A 11 -2.83 -7.95 3.77
CA VAL A 11 -1.55 -8.63 3.43
C VAL A 11 -0.64 -8.79 4.65
N SER A 12 -0.62 -7.81 5.56
CA SER A 12 0.13 -7.88 6.83
C SER A 12 -0.31 -9.01 7.75
N SER A 13 -1.54 -9.51 7.56
CA SER A 13 -2.18 -10.55 8.36
C SER A 13 -2.28 -11.87 7.59
N ASP A 14 -1.73 -11.95 6.38
CA ASP A 14 -1.66 -13.17 5.57
C ASP A 14 -0.44 -14.02 5.99
N HIS A 15 -0.58 -14.70 7.13
CA HIS A 15 0.45 -15.58 7.65
C HIS A 15 0.29 -17.00 7.07
N LYS A 16 0.69 -17.18 5.81
CA LYS A 16 0.67 -18.49 5.12
C LYS A 16 1.33 -19.63 5.90
N GLU A 17 2.32 -19.30 6.72
CA GLU A 17 3.04 -20.24 7.58
C GLU A 17 2.13 -20.94 8.60
N ASP A 18 1.08 -20.27 9.08
CA ASP A 18 0.12 -20.83 10.04
C ASP A 18 -0.85 -21.84 9.40
N LEU A 19 -0.88 -21.92 8.07
CA LEU A 19 -1.69 -22.88 7.29
C LEU A 19 -0.87 -24.10 6.83
N LYS A 20 0.42 -24.17 7.15
CA LYS A 20 1.25 -25.31 6.75
C LYS A 20 0.79 -26.58 7.46
N PRO A 21 0.60 -27.69 6.74
CA PRO A 21 0.26 -28.96 7.36
C PRO A 21 1.44 -29.46 8.19
N GLU A 22 1.14 -29.91 9.40
CA GLU A 22 2.11 -30.53 10.31
C GLU A 22 1.61 -31.91 10.76
N ILE A 23 2.53 -32.74 11.24
CA ILE A 23 2.20 -34.07 11.74
C ILE A 23 1.63 -33.93 13.15
N GLY A 24 0.36 -34.28 13.34
CA GLY A 24 -0.32 -34.30 14.63
C GLY A 24 -1.33 -33.16 14.80
N VAL A 25 -1.65 -32.85 16.05
CA VAL A 25 -2.65 -31.83 16.41
C VAL A 25 -1.92 -30.59 16.93
N ARG A 26 -1.72 -29.60 16.06
CA ARG A 26 -1.25 -28.26 16.46
C ARG A 26 -2.45 -27.37 16.78
N GLN A 27 -2.36 -26.62 17.86
CA GLN A 27 -3.35 -25.57 18.14
C GLN A 27 -3.18 -24.45 17.11
N ILE A 28 -4.23 -24.16 16.35
CA ILE A 28 -4.25 -23.04 15.43
C ILE A 28 -4.27 -21.71 16.18
N PRO A 29 -3.54 -20.68 15.71
CA PRO A 29 -3.57 -19.35 16.31
C PRO A 29 -4.99 -18.77 16.40
N ARG A 30 -5.25 -17.94 17.41
CA ARG A 30 -6.56 -17.32 17.64
C ARG A 30 -7.07 -16.50 16.45
N TRP A 31 -6.17 -15.88 15.68
CA TRP A 31 -6.56 -15.11 14.51
C TRP A 31 -7.14 -16.02 13.41
N LEU A 32 -6.50 -17.18 13.18
CA LEU A 32 -6.92 -18.16 12.18
C LEU A 32 -8.23 -18.85 12.56
N GLN A 33 -8.45 -19.09 13.86
CA GLN A 33 -9.74 -19.57 14.38
C GLN A 33 -10.89 -18.64 13.98
N LYS A 34 -10.72 -17.32 14.08
CA LYS A 34 -11.74 -16.35 13.71
C LYS A 34 -12.05 -16.39 12.21
N VAL A 35 -11.00 -16.46 11.38
CA VAL A 35 -11.13 -16.58 9.92
C VAL A 35 -11.89 -17.86 9.54
N LEU A 36 -11.52 -19.01 10.11
CA LEU A 36 -12.18 -20.29 9.84
C LEU A 36 -13.65 -20.33 10.30
N LEU A 37 -13.99 -19.54 11.32
CA LEU A 37 -15.37 -19.38 11.80
C LEU A 37 -16.19 -18.39 10.96
N GLY A 38 -15.64 -17.88 9.85
CA GLY A 38 -16.34 -16.91 9.00
C GLY A 38 -16.45 -15.52 9.65
N ILE A 39 -15.74 -15.26 10.74
CA ILE A 39 -15.71 -13.96 11.39
C ILE A 39 -14.70 -13.13 10.59
N PRO A 40 -15.14 -12.09 9.86
CA PRO A 40 -14.20 -11.25 9.15
C PRO A 40 -13.21 -10.71 10.19
N PRO A 41 -11.89 -10.82 9.96
CA PRO A 41 -10.95 -10.11 10.81
C PRO A 41 -11.42 -8.66 10.82
N THR A 42 -11.45 -8.04 12.00
CA THR A 42 -11.55 -6.58 12.06
C THR A 42 -10.32 -6.11 11.32
N ILE A 43 -10.48 -5.86 10.01
CA ILE A 43 -9.55 -5.07 9.25
C ILE A 43 -9.50 -3.83 10.12
N PRO A 44 -8.35 -3.48 10.71
CA PRO A 44 -8.13 -2.07 10.87
C PRO A 44 -8.33 -1.61 9.44
N GLN A 45 -9.50 -1.03 9.14
CA GLN A 45 -9.46 0.21 8.42
C GLN A 45 -8.38 0.93 9.21
N ALA A 46 -7.14 0.87 8.70
CA ALA A 46 -6.25 1.98 8.84
C ALA A 46 -7.24 3.10 8.59
N ALA A 47 -7.64 3.78 9.66
CA ALA A 47 -8.40 4.99 9.54
C ALA A 47 -7.65 5.66 8.42
N ALA A 48 -8.29 5.78 7.25
CA ALA A 48 -7.76 6.65 6.23
C ALA A 48 -7.63 7.92 7.04
N GLY A 49 -6.40 8.22 7.43
CA GLY A 49 -6.07 9.19 8.44
C GLY A 49 -6.33 10.50 7.76
N ALA A 50 -7.62 10.82 7.64
CA ALA A 50 -8.16 12.12 7.40
C ALA A 50 -7.92 12.89 8.70
N ASP A 51 -6.65 13.10 8.99
CA ASP A 51 -6.10 14.15 9.80
C ASP A 51 -4.56 14.01 9.69
N GLU A 52 -3.96 15.00 9.03
CA GLU A 52 -2.52 15.29 8.91
C GLU A 52 -1.60 14.67 7.81
N SER A 53 -1.97 13.68 6.98
CA SER A 53 -0.95 13.01 6.12
C SER A 53 -1.15 12.85 4.58
N ASP A 54 -2.22 13.33 3.95
CA ASP A 54 -2.45 13.16 2.49
C ASP A 54 -1.65 14.14 1.60
N VAL A 55 -0.48 14.55 2.07
CA VAL A 55 0.47 15.40 1.33
C VAL A 55 1.16 14.60 0.23
N ILE A 56 1.52 13.34 0.52
CA ILE A 56 2.18 12.44 -0.41
C ILE A 56 1.33 11.18 -0.52
N GLY A 57 0.81 10.92 -1.72
CA GLY A 57 0.09 9.68 -2.04
C GLY A 57 0.95 8.77 -2.91
N VAL A 58 1.03 7.49 -2.56
CA VAL A 58 1.75 6.48 -3.35
C VAL A 58 0.77 5.39 -3.77
N HIS A 59 0.68 5.16 -5.07
CA HIS A 59 -0.10 4.08 -5.67
C HIS A 59 0.83 3.11 -6.41
N CYS A 60 0.89 1.88 -5.92
CA CYS A 60 1.69 0.82 -6.51
C CYS A 60 0.81 -0.05 -7.42
N TYR A 61 1.24 -0.20 -8.66
CA TYR A 61 0.70 -1.16 -9.62
C TYR A 61 1.77 -2.20 -9.94
N LEU A 62 1.39 -3.28 -10.63
CA LEU A 62 2.31 -4.38 -10.97
C LEU A 62 3.51 -3.95 -11.82
N ASP A 63 3.34 -2.96 -12.69
CA ASP A 63 4.32 -2.51 -13.67
C ASP A 63 4.84 -1.09 -13.43
N ARG A 64 4.19 -0.33 -12.54
CA ARG A 64 4.40 1.10 -12.36
C ARG A 64 4.11 1.57 -10.95
N LEU A 65 4.75 2.68 -10.59
CA LEU A 65 4.57 3.41 -9.34
C LEU A 65 4.09 4.82 -9.67
N HIS A 66 3.00 5.25 -9.04
CA HIS A 66 2.52 6.61 -9.13
C HIS A 66 2.66 7.28 -7.78
N VAL A 67 3.46 8.34 -7.73
CA VAL A 67 3.56 9.21 -6.56
C VAL A 67 2.89 10.54 -6.90
N ARG A 68 1.99 11.01 -6.03
CA ARG A 68 1.43 12.36 -6.08
C ARG A 68 1.89 13.15 -4.87
N VAL A 69 2.22 14.41 -5.07
CA VAL A 69 2.67 15.32 -4.01
C VAL A 69 1.85 16.60 -4.10
N ARG A 70 1.18 17.00 -3.02
CA ARG A 70 0.41 18.24 -3.00
C ARG A 70 1.31 19.45 -3.19
N LYS A 71 0.88 20.41 -4.01
CA LYS A 71 1.64 21.64 -4.24
C LYS A 71 1.69 22.56 -3.04
N GLU A 72 0.65 22.53 -2.20
CA GLU A 72 0.47 23.44 -1.06
C GLU A 72 1.60 23.38 -0.02
N ILE A 73 2.39 22.30 0.00
CA ILE A 73 3.54 22.17 0.90
C ILE A 73 4.75 22.96 0.44
N PHE A 74 4.76 23.35 -0.84
CA PHE A 74 5.85 24.10 -1.42
C PHE A 74 5.49 25.59 -1.41
N ARG A 75 6.41 26.41 -0.91
CA ARG A 75 6.28 27.87 -0.95
C ARG A 75 6.54 28.47 -2.34
N SER A 76 7.06 27.66 -3.26
CA SER A 76 7.47 28.09 -4.60
C SER A 76 6.71 27.31 -5.67
N GLU A 77 6.19 28.02 -6.67
CA GLU A 77 5.55 27.43 -7.85
C GLU A 77 6.53 26.59 -8.67
N ASP A 78 7.83 26.87 -8.55
CA ASP A 78 8.90 26.17 -9.27
C ASP A 78 9.40 24.90 -8.56
N ALA A 79 8.75 24.47 -7.48
CA ALA A 79 9.20 23.32 -6.69
C ALA A 79 9.33 22.02 -7.49
N HIS A 80 8.55 21.85 -8.56
CA HIS A 80 8.66 20.70 -9.47
C HIS A 80 10.05 20.53 -10.10
N LYS A 81 10.81 21.62 -10.26
CA LYS A 81 12.17 21.59 -10.83
C LYS A 81 13.17 20.89 -9.92
N TYR A 82 12.88 20.83 -8.63
CA TYR A 82 13.76 20.29 -7.59
C TYR A 82 13.23 18.98 -7.01
N LEU A 83 12.03 18.56 -7.41
CA LEU A 83 11.41 17.33 -6.95
C LEU A 83 11.77 16.18 -7.89
N THR A 84 12.35 15.13 -7.34
CA THR A 84 12.69 13.92 -8.08
C THR A 84 12.31 12.67 -7.28
N LEU A 85 12.01 11.59 -7.99
CA LEU A 85 11.91 10.24 -7.46
C LEU A 85 13.18 9.49 -7.87
N GLY A 86 14.12 9.38 -6.94
CA GLY A 86 15.48 8.96 -7.27
C GLY A 86 16.12 9.92 -8.27
N SER A 87 16.46 9.43 -9.46
CA SER A 87 17.01 10.24 -10.57
C SER A 87 15.93 10.84 -11.49
N CYS A 88 14.67 10.45 -11.33
CA CYS A 88 13.60 10.82 -12.27
C CYS A 88 12.84 12.08 -11.82
N PRO A 89 12.66 13.09 -12.68
CA PRO A 89 12.00 14.35 -12.31
C PRO A 89 10.47 14.21 -12.21
N VAL A 90 9.78 15.30 -11.87
CA VAL A 90 8.32 15.37 -12.02
C VAL A 90 7.95 15.23 -13.50
N ASN A 91 7.01 14.36 -13.82
CA ASN A 91 6.57 14.12 -15.19
C ASN A 91 5.23 14.76 -15.53
N GLN A 92 4.37 15.03 -14.53
CA GLN A 92 3.13 15.76 -14.76
C GLN A 92 2.78 16.66 -13.57
N GLY A 93 2.24 17.85 -13.84
CA GLY A 93 1.69 18.74 -12.82
C GLY A 93 0.25 19.12 -13.14
N HIS A 94 -0.64 18.98 -12.15
CA HIS A 94 -2.02 19.51 -12.20
C HIS A 94 -2.17 20.69 -11.22
N GLU A 95 -3.37 21.24 -11.05
CA GLU A 95 -3.61 22.39 -10.16
C GLU A 95 -3.17 22.11 -8.72
N GLU A 96 -3.53 20.94 -8.17
CA GLU A 96 -3.29 20.61 -6.76
C GLU A 96 -2.06 19.75 -6.49
N TYR A 97 -1.57 19.01 -7.50
CA TYR A 97 -0.53 17.99 -7.30
C TYR A 97 0.57 18.03 -8.36
N TYR A 98 1.79 17.69 -7.94
CA TYR A 98 2.84 17.16 -8.80
C TYR A 98 2.77 15.63 -8.81
N TYR A 99 2.99 15.02 -9.97
CA TYR A 99 2.96 13.59 -10.15
C TYR A 99 4.31 13.07 -10.65
N LEU A 100 4.67 11.89 -10.16
CA LEU A 100 5.81 11.08 -10.59
C LEU A 100 5.28 9.68 -10.94
N LEU A 101 4.95 9.48 -12.23
CA LEU A 101 4.44 8.23 -12.79
C LEU A 101 5.53 7.44 -13.50
N TYR A 102 6.12 6.43 -12.86
CA TYR A 102 7.27 5.72 -13.42
C TYR A 102 7.05 4.21 -13.45
N SER A 103 7.51 3.56 -14.53
CA SER A 103 7.53 2.09 -14.56
C SER A 103 8.55 1.56 -13.56
N LEU A 104 8.29 0.44 -12.90
CA LEU A 104 9.28 -0.19 -12.02
C LEU A 104 10.54 -0.65 -12.78
N LYS A 105 10.46 -0.77 -14.11
CA LYS A 105 11.61 -1.05 -15.00
C LYS A 105 12.40 0.19 -15.40
N SER A 106 11.89 1.39 -15.12
CA SER A 106 12.60 2.62 -15.47
C SER A 106 13.81 2.83 -14.58
N ASP A 107 14.88 3.39 -15.15
CA ASP A 107 16.15 3.61 -14.45
C ASP A 107 16.10 4.86 -13.56
N CYS A 108 15.12 4.87 -12.65
CA CYS A 108 14.96 5.91 -11.63
C CYS A 108 15.77 5.59 -10.36
N GLY A 109 16.62 4.57 -10.39
CA GLY A 109 17.36 4.08 -9.22
C GLY A 109 16.52 3.24 -8.26
N PHE A 110 15.47 2.58 -8.74
CA PHE A 110 14.69 1.64 -7.93
C PHE A 110 15.56 0.46 -7.51
N LYS A 111 15.53 0.12 -6.21
CA LYS A 111 16.19 -1.07 -5.68
C LYS A 111 15.13 -2.14 -5.43
N ILE A 112 15.42 -3.35 -5.90
CA ILE A 112 14.66 -4.54 -5.58
C ILE A 112 15.41 -5.20 -4.43
N GLU A 113 14.78 -5.29 -3.26
CA GLU A 113 15.29 -6.04 -2.10
C GLU A 113 14.83 -7.50 -2.14
#